data_AF-A0A8S2YA49-F1
#
_entry.id   AF-A0A8S2YA49-F1
#
_cell.length_a   1.000
_cell.length_b   1.000
_cell.length_c   1.000
_cell.angle_alpha   90.00
_cell.angle_beta   90.00
_cell.angle_gamma   90.00
#
_symmetry.space_group_name_H-M   'P 1'
#
loop_
_entity.id
_entity.type
_entity.pdbx_description
1 polymer ?
#
loop_
_entity_poly.entity_id
_entity_poly.type
_entity_poly.pdbx_seq_one_letter_code
_entity_poly.pdbx_strand_id
1 'polypeptide(L)' 'ELHVYGSVVPVHAKDPSKFQHQGYGMLLMEEAERIALEEHGSWKISVISGIGTRNYYRKLG' A
#
# COMPACT_ATOMS: atom_id res chain seq x y z
N GLU A 1 -9.29 2.59 3.80
CA GLU A 1 -8.58 3.47 2.85
C GLU A 1 -7.10 3.40 3.18
N LEU A 2 -6.23 3.11 2.19
CA LEU A 2 -4.78 3.13 2.42
C LEU A 2 -4.26 4.54 2.12
N HIS A 3 -3.80 5.24 3.14
CA HIS A 3 -3.19 6.56 3.02
C HIS A 3 -1.84 6.54 3.74
N VAL A 4 -0.76 6.75 3.00
CA VAL A 4 0.58 6.94 3.57
C VAL A 4 0.93 8.41 3.46
N TYR A 5 0.95 9.10 4.61
CA TYR A 5 1.31 10.51 4.68
C TYR A 5 2.79 10.70 4.29
N GLY A 6 3.04 11.56 3.30
CA GLY A 6 4.37 11.92 2.83
C GLY A 6 4.29 12.98 1.73
N SER A 7 5.35 13.78 1.57
CA SER A 7 5.42 14.78 0.51
C SER A 7 5.30 14.12 -0.86
N VAL A 8 4.42 14.62 -1.74
CA VAL A 8 4.28 14.13 -3.11
C VAL A 8 5.60 14.34 -3.84
N VAL A 9 6.29 13.25 -4.19
CA VAL A 9 7.52 13.31 -4.99
C VAL A 9 7.28 12.61 -6.32
N PRO A 10 7.73 13.17 -7.45
CA PRO A 10 7.90 12.41 -8.67
C PRO A 10 8.72 11.15 -8.38
N VAL A 11 8.33 10.02 -8.97
CA VAL A 11 8.90 8.67 -8.77
C VAL A 11 10.43 8.60 -8.89
N HIS A 12 11.08 9.63 -9.45
CA HIS A 12 12.52 9.70 -9.75
C HIS A 12 13.40 10.39 -8.70
N ALA A 13 12.84 10.97 -7.62
CA ALA A 13 13.65 11.61 -6.58
C ALA A 13 13.68 10.73 -5.32
N LYS A 14 14.69 9.85 -5.20
CA LYS A 14 15.01 9.14 -3.96
C LYS A 14 15.59 10.13 -2.95
N ASP A 15 14.72 10.80 -2.20
CA ASP A 15 15.10 11.66 -1.07
C ASP A 15 14.95 10.87 0.24
N PRO A 16 16.03 10.65 1.01
CA PRO A 16 16.00 9.89 2.27
C PRO A 16 15.15 10.54 3.37
N SER A 17 14.77 11.81 3.24
CA SER A 17 13.96 12.54 4.23
C SER A 17 12.45 12.37 4.06
N LYS A 18 11.99 11.57 3.09
CA LYS A 18 10.57 11.45 2.73
C LYS A 18 9.98 10.09 3.09
N PHE A 19 8.79 10.11 3.71
CA PHE A 19 8.10 8.93 4.25
C PHE A 19 7.44 8.04 3.17
N GLN A 20 7.08 8.60 2.02
CA GLN A 20 6.71 7.81 0.85
C GLN A 20 7.95 7.02 0.37
N HIS A 21 7.77 5.73 0.07
CA HIS A 21 8.83 4.76 -0.27
C HIS A 21 9.63 4.15 0.89
N GLN A 22 9.22 4.38 2.15
CA GLN A 22 9.77 3.70 3.34
C GLN A 22 9.12 2.33 3.65
N GLY A 23 8.22 1.83 2.79
CA GLY A 23 7.60 0.52 2.95
C GLY A 23 6.33 0.47 3.80
N TYR A 24 5.93 1.56 4.48
CA TYR A 24 4.73 1.58 5.33
C TYR A 24 3.44 1.14 4.62
N GLY A 25 3.24 1.54 3.36
CA GLY A 25 2.06 1.11 2.62
C GLY A 25 2.01 -0.41 2.37
N MET A 26 3.18 -1.05 2.24
CA MET A 26 3.29 -2.50 2.08
C MET A 26 3.01 -3.20 3.41
N LEU A 27 3.61 -2.74 4.50
CA LEU A 27 3.37 -3.28 5.84
C LEU A 27 1.88 -3.22 6.24
N LEU A 28 1.21 -2.10 5.92
CA LEU A 28 -0.22 -1.95 6.17
C LEU A 28 -1.07 -2.91 5.33
N MET A 29 -0.65 -3.21 4.10
CA MET A 29 -1.34 -4.18 3.24
C MET A 29 -1.13 -5.62 3.73
N GLU A 30 0.09 -5.98 4.13
CA GLU A 30 0.40 -7.30 4.70
C GLU A 30 -0.42 -7.56 5.98
N GLU A 31 -0.51 -6.56 6.87
CA GLU A 31 -1.31 -6.70 8.08
C GLU A 31 -2.81 -6.80 7.78
N ALA A 32 -3.31 -6.04 6.78
CA ALA A 32 -4.69 -6.16 6.34
C ALA A 32 -5.00 -7.55 5.76
N GLU A 33 -4.06 -8.15 5.02
CA GLU A 33 -4.19 -9.52 4.51
C GLU A 33 -4.19 -10.56 5.64
N ARG A 34 -3.29 -10.41 6.62
CA ARG A 34 -3.26 -11.27 7.82
C ARG A 34 -4.60 -11.22 8.57
N ILE A 35 -5.10 -10.03 8.88
CA ILE A 35 -6.38 -9.84 9.57
C ILE A 35 -7.52 -10.45 8.76
N ALA A 36 -7.57 -10.19 7.44
CA ALA A 36 -8.62 -10.73 6.58
C ALA A 36 -8.65 -12.26 6.59
N LEU A 37 -7.49 -12.91 6.55
CA LEU A 37 -7.39 -14.37 6.56
C LEU A 37 -7.63 -14.97 7.95
N GLU A 38 -6.91 -14.50 8.95
CA GLU A 38 -6.86 -15.13 10.29
C GLU A 38 -8.07 -14.79 11.15
N GLU A 39 -8.55 -13.54 11.09
CA GLU A 39 -9.60 -13.06 11.98
C GLU A 39 -10.98 -13.08 11.32
N HIS A 40 -11.03 -12.87 10.00
CA HIS A 40 -12.27 -12.83 9.24
C HIS A 40 -12.51 -14.05 8.34
N GLY A 41 -11.56 -14.99 8.24
CA GLY A 41 -11.70 -16.20 7.41
C GLY A 41 -11.87 -15.92 5.92
N SER A 42 -11.43 -14.76 5.44
CA SER A 42 -11.56 -14.34 4.06
C SER A 42 -10.40 -14.86 3.22
N TRP A 43 -10.71 -15.49 2.08
CA TRP A 43 -9.73 -16.05 1.15
C TRP A 43 -9.37 -15.09 0.00
N LYS A 44 -10.01 -13.91 -0.05
CA LYS A 44 -9.77 -12.89 -1.06
C LYS A 44 -9.94 -11.49 -0.48
N ILE A 45 -9.04 -10.60 -0.86
CA ILE A 45 -9.13 -9.16 -0.60
C ILE A 45 -9.41 -8.40 -1.91
N SER A 46 -10.11 -7.28 -1.82
CA SER A 46 -10.37 -6.40 -2.97
C SER A 46 -10.10 -4.95 -2.60
N VAL A 47 -9.27 -4.28 -3.39
CA VAL A 47 -8.85 -2.90 -3.14
C VAL A 47 -9.59 -1.94 -4.06
N ILE A 48 -10.32 -1.00 -3.47
CA ILE A 48 -10.92 0.13 -4.20
C ILE A 48 -9.79 1.12 -4.52
N SER A 49 -9.22 1.00 -5.73
CA SER A 49 -8.08 1.81 -6.17
C SER A 49 -8.47 2.89 -7.16
N GLY A 50 -7.96 4.11 -6.92
CA GLY A 50 -7.97 5.18 -7.91
C GLY A 50 -7.11 4.80 -9.13
N ILE A 51 -7.45 5.31 -10.31
CA ILE A 51 -6.79 4.92 -11.58
C ILE A 51 -5.26 5.08 -11.50
N GLY A 52 -4.77 6.18 -10.92
CA GLY A 52 -3.34 6.47 -10.78
C GLY A 52 -2.59 5.59 -9.78
N THR A 53 -3.28 4.87 -8.89
CA THR A 53 -2.66 4.03 -7.86
C THR A 53 -2.73 2.54 -8.19
N ARG A 54 -3.42 2.13 -9.26
CA ARG A 54 -3.52 0.72 -9.68
C ARG A 54 -2.16 0.04 -9.85
N ASN A 55 -1.17 0.75 -10.39
CA ASN A 55 0.18 0.21 -10.58
C ASN A 55 0.93 -0.03 -9.27
N TYR A 56 0.56 0.66 -8.18
CA TYR A 56 1.10 0.36 -6.85
C TYR A 56 0.61 -1.01 -6.38
N TYR A 57 -0.71 -1.24 -6.42
CA TYR A 57 -1.29 -2.52 -5.98
C TYR A 57 -0.91 -3.70 -6.89
N ARG A 58 -0.77 -3.50 -8.20
CA ARG A 58 -0.25 -4.55 -9.11
C ARG A 58 1.14 -5.05 -8.78
N LYS A 59 1.96 -4.25 -8.07
CA LYS A 59 3.29 -4.67 -7.64
C LYS A 59 3.25 -5.52 -6.37
N LEU A 60 2.13 -5.53 -5.65
CA LEU A 60 1.93 -6.33 -4.44
C LEU A 60 1.39 -7.74 -4.74
N GLY A 61 0.72 -7.93 -5.89
CA GLY A 61 0.18 -9.22 -6.34
C GLY A 61 -0.87 -9.05 -7.42
#